data_AF-A0A3N5UWP7-F1
#
_entry.id   AF-A0A3N5UWP7-F1
#
_cell.length_a   1.000
_cell.length_b   1.000
_cell.length_c   1.000
_cell.angle_alpha   90.00
_cell.angle_beta   90.00
_cell.angle_gamma   90.00
#
_symmetry.space_group_name_H-M   'P 1'
#
loop_
_entity.id
_entity.type
_entity.pdbx_description
1 polymer ?
#
loop_
_entity_poly.entity_id
_entity_poly.type
_entity_poly.pdbx_seq_one_letter_code
_entity_poly.pdbx_strand_id
1 'polypeptide(L)'
;MNTRNGNEPRKVIVKTMTVNRGVDDVFNFFENIKNMEIGGAIKSVTKGEDDWWTFEHIVSGKSKIQSRTNKEFGILDHVFVGGGIKWNVYVRVVPNQNGSTTTWTFIRPDGLSDEDFESQLKGYDSEIAGWTRVLNQG
;
A
#
# COMPACT_ATOMS: atom_id res chain seq x y z
N MET A 1 -11.39 28.62 -15.60
CA MET A 1 -10.63 27.76 -14.67
C MET A 1 -11.60 27.28 -13.61
N ASN A 2 -11.94 26.00 -13.61
CA ASN A 2 -12.95 25.45 -12.71
C ASN A 2 -12.24 25.06 -11.40
N THR A 3 -12.33 25.91 -10.38
CA THR A 3 -11.90 25.59 -9.02
C THR A 3 -12.85 24.54 -8.48
N ARG A 4 -12.53 23.25 -8.65
CA ARG A 4 -13.27 22.17 -7.99
C ARG A 4 -13.18 22.43 -6.48
N ASN A 5 -14.33 22.74 -5.88
CA ASN A 5 -14.51 22.86 -4.44
C ASN A 5 -13.95 21.60 -3.76
N GLY A 6 -13.15 21.75 -2.71
CA GLY A 6 -12.58 20.65 -1.93
C GLY A 6 -13.59 19.82 -1.11
N ASN A 7 -14.85 19.74 -1.54
CA ASN A 7 -15.96 19.12 -0.82
C ASN A 7 -16.55 17.87 -1.52
N GLU A 8 -16.06 17.49 -2.70
CA GLU A 8 -16.54 16.28 -3.37
C GLU A 8 -15.64 15.06 -3.05
N PRO A 9 -16.23 13.87 -2.81
CA PRO A 9 -15.48 12.64 -2.71
C PRO A 9 -14.55 12.44 -3.92
N ARG A 10 -13.31 12.07 -3.67
CA ARG A 10 -12.31 11.79 -4.71
C ARG A 10 -12.44 10.35 -5.20
N LYS A 11 -11.97 10.10 -6.42
CA LYS A 11 -11.91 8.75 -7.00
C LYS A 11 -11.19 7.77 -6.07
N VAL A 12 -11.73 6.55 -5.99
CA VAL A 12 -11.21 5.47 -5.16
C VAL A 12 -10.94 4.25 -6.03
N ILE A 13 -9.82 3.58 -5.78
CA ILE A 13 -9.50 2.25 -6.33
C ILE A 13 -9.23 1.32 -5.18
N VAL A 14 -9.88 0.16 -5.20
CA VAL A 14 -9.64 -0.91 -4.24
C VAL A 14 -8.89 -2.04 -4.95
N LYS A 15 -7.77 -2.44 -4.38
CA LYS A 15 -7.01 -3.63 -4.78
C LYS A 15 -7.15 -4.70 -3.70
N THR A 16 -7.13 -5.96 -4.10
CA THR A 16 -7.35 -7.08 -3.17
C THR A 16 -6.33 -8.18 -3.39
N MET A 17 -5.98 -8.86 -2.31
CA MET A 17 -5.15 -10.06 -2.30
C MET A 17 -5.80 -11.08 -1.39
N THR A 18 -5.94 -12.32 -1.85
CA THR A 18 -6.43 -13.44 -1.04
C THR A 18 -5.41 -14.55 -1.04
N VAL A 19 -5.07 -15.06 0.14
CA VAL A 19 -4.04 -16.08 0.34
C VAL A 19 -4.52 -17.13 1.34
N ASN A 20 -3.98 -18.34 1.24
CA ASN A 20 -4.27 -19.42 2.19
C ASN A 20 -3.37 -19.31 3.45
N ARG A 21 -3.35 -18.13 4.06
CA ARG A 21 -2.61 -17.82 5.30
C ARG A 21 -3.48 -17.03 6.26
N GLY A 22 -3.29 -17.29 7.55
CA GLY A 22 -4.05 -16.64 8.60
C GLY A 22 -3.81 -15.13 8.63
N VAL A 23 -4.72 -14.40 9.28
CA VAL A 23 -4.64 -12.94 9.43
C VAL A 23 -3.32 -12.52 10.09
N ASP A 24 -2.90 -13.22 11.15
CA ASP A 24 -1.67 -12.89 11.87
C ASP A 24 -0.42 -13.02 10.99
N ASP A 25 -0.33 -14.07 10.16
CA ASP A 25 0.81 -14.28 9.28
C ASP A 25 0.93 -13.15 8.25
N VAL A 26 -0.19 -12.81 7.62
CA VAL A 26 -0.24 -11.74 6.61
C VAL A 26 -0.03 -10.38 7.25
N PHE A 27 -0.58 -10.15 8.44
CA PHE A 27 -0.39 -8.91 9.18
C PHE A 27 1.08 -8.71 9.55
N ASN A 28 1.70 -9.71 10.20
CA ASN A 28 3.11 -9.65 10.59
C ASN A 28 4.02 -9.50 9.36
N PHE A 29 3.65 -10.11 8.23
CA PHE A 29 4.37 -9.96 6.97
C PHE A 29 4.41 -8.49 6.51
N PHE A 30 3.27 -7.80 6.46
CA PHE A 30 3.23 -6.41 5.98
C PHE A 30 3.60 -5.36 7.05
N GLU A 31 3.49 -5.69 8.35
CA GLU A 31 3.96 -4.82 9.42
C GLU A 31 5.47 -4.56 9.31
N ASN A 32 6.23 -5.55 8.82
CA ASN A 32 7.62 -5.35 8.42
C ASN A 32 7.69 -4.74 7.01
N ILE A 33 7.83 -3.41 6.93
CA ILE A 33 7.91 -2.67 5.66
C ILE A 33 8.99 -3.16 4.69
N LYS A 34 10.07 -3.80 5.17
CA LYS A 34 11.05 -4.42 4.26
C LYS A 34 10.43 -5.48 3.35
N ASN A 35 9.41 -6.19 3.80
CA ASN A 35 8.74 -7.21 2.99
C ASN A 35 8.00 -6.61 1.78
N MET A 36 7.73 -5.30 1.77
CA MET A 36 7.18 -4.64 0.58
C MET A 36 8.14 -4.70 -0.62
N GLU A 37 9.46 -4.83 -0.42
CA GLU A 37 10.45 -5.00 -1.51
C GLU A 37 10.16 -6.24 -2.37
N ILE A 38 9.52 -7.26 -1.81
CA ILE A 38 9.13 -8.49 -2.53
C ILE A 38 8.18 -8.18 -3.70
N GLY A 39 7.41 -7.09 -3.61
CA GLY A 39 6.54 -6.63 -4.69
C GLY A 39 7.32 -6.09 -5.90
N GLY A 40 8.59 -5.72 -5.72
CA GLY A 40 9.50 -5.29 -6.78
C GLY A 40 9.42 -3.81 -7.17
N ALA A 41 8.46 -3.05 -6.63
CA ALA A 41 8.33 -1.62 -6.91
C ALA A 41 9.26 -0.72 -6.06
N ILE A 42 9.72 -1.22 -4.91
CA ILE A 42 10.63 -0.51 -4.00
C ILE A 42 11.89 -1.33 -3.72
N LYS A 43 12.97 -0.63 -3.39
CA LYS A 43 14.25 -1.24 -2.96
C LYS A 43 15.01 -0.37 -1.96
N SER A 44 15.98 -0.96 -1.29
CA SER A 44 16.85 -0.32 -0.31
C SER A 44 16.08 0.24 0.91
N VAL A 45 15.04 -0.48 1.34
CA VAL A 45 14.20 -0.09 2.47
C VAL A 45 15.01 -0.01 3.76
N THR A 46 15.04 1.19 4.33
CA THR A 46 15.77 1.52 5.56
C THR A 46 14.85 2.22 6.55
N LYS A 47 14.91 1.82 7.82
CA LYS A 47 14.16 2.49 8.90
C LYS A 47 14.94 3.73 9.34
N GLY A 48 14.28 4.89 9.40
CA GLY A 48 14.84 6.10 9.98
C GLY A 48 14.90 6.03 11.52
N GLU A 49 15.46 7.08 12.11
CA GLU A 49 15.39 7.32 13.56
C GLU A 49 14.00 7.83 13.99
N ASP A 50 13.20 8.30 13.04
CA ASP A 50 11.79 8.63 13.18
C ASP A 50 10.88 7.44 12.81
N ASP A 51 9.58 7.67 12.79
CA ASP A 51 8.59 6.66 12.39
C ASP A 51 8.53 6.43 10.86
N TRP A 52 9.44 7.01 10.08
CA TRP A 52 9.48 6.86 8.63
C TRP A 52 10.46 5.78 8.19
N TRP A 53 10.08 5.05 7.16
CA TRP A 53 10.96 4.20 6.37
C TRP A 53 11.24 4.87 5.03
N THR A 54 12.47 4.83 4.55
CA THR A 54 12.89 5.42 3.27
C THR A 54 13.35 4.35 2.29
N PHE A 55 13.13 4.57 1.00
CA PHE A 55 13.47 3.63 -0.08
C PHE A 55 13.52 4.33 -1.44
N GLU A 56 14.01 3.60 -2.45
CA GLU A 56 13.94 4.01 -3.86
C GLU A 56 12.72 3.34 -4.51
N HIS A 57 11.77 4.13 -5.03
CA HIS A 57 10.62 3.66 -5.80
C HIS A 57 10.92 3.75 -7.30
N ILE A 58 10.54 2.71 -8.07
CA ILE A 58 10.89 2.62 -9.50
C ILE A 58 10.33 3.77 -10.37
N VAL A 59 9.20 4.37 -9.96
CA VAL A 59 8.58 5.50 -10.68
C VAL A 59 8.83 6.83 -9.95
N SER A 60 8.73 6.83 -8.62
CA SER A 60 8.71 8.07 -7.83
C SER A 60 10.08 8.49 -7.30
N GLY A 61 11.12 7.67 -7.53
CA GLY A 61 12.45 7.85 -6.98
C GLY A 61 12.45 7.74 -5.45
N LYS A 62 13.33 8.52 -4.80
CA LYS A 62 13.43 8.61 -3.34
C LYS A 62 12.08 8.90 -2.71
N SER A 63 11.63 7.96 -1.90
CA SER A 63 10.30 7.96 -1.30
C SER A 63 10.38 7.50 0.15
N LYS A 64 9.30 7.74 0.90
CA LYS A 64 9.18 7.31 2.28
C LYS A 64 7.77 6.89 2.64
N ILE A 65 7.65 6.00 3.62
CA ILE A 65 6.39 5.48 4.14
C ILE A 65 6.38 5.54 5.67
N GLN A 66 5.22 5.86 6.24
CA GLN A 66 4.98 5.78 7.68
C GLN A 66 3.72 4.95 7.92
N SER A 67 3.85 3.88 8.68
CA SER A 67 2.76 2.96 8.99
C SER A 67 1.96 3.41 10.20
N ARG A 68 0.68 3.07 10.21
CA ARG A 68 -0.27 3.28 11.30
C ARG A 68 -1.05 1.99 11.51
N THR A 69 -0.42 1.04 12.18
CA THR A 69 -0.94 -0.31 12.32
C THR A 69 -1.86 -0.43 13.54
N ASN A 70 -2.87 -1.30 13.43
CA ASN A 70 -3.66 -1.76 14.56
C ASN A 70 -4.03 -3.22 14.34
N LYS A 71 -3.37 -4.11 15.08
CA LYS A 71 -3.48 -5.56 14.89
C LYS A 71 -4.86 -6.11 15.27
N GLU A 72 -5.48 -5.57 16.31
CA GLU A 72 -6.82 -5.99 16.75
C GLU A 72 -7.87 -5.86 15.63
N PHE A 73 -7.76 -4.80 14.82
CA PHE A 73 -8.69 -4.54 13.71
C PHE A 73 -8.13 -4.93 12.33
N GLY A 74 -6.94 -5.53 12.28
CA GLY A 74 -6.26 -5.91 11.03
C GLY A 74 -5.85 -4.72 10.15
N ILE A 75 -5.58 -3.56 10.75
CA ILE A 75 -5.28 -2.31 10.04
C ILE A 75 -3.78 -2.18 9.79
N LEU A 76 -3.40 -1.92 8.54
CA LEU A 76 -2.02 -1.68 8.07
C LEU A 76 -1.92 -0.37 7.28
N ASP A 77 -2.75 0.60 7.64
CA ASP A 77 -2.79 1.91 6.99
C ASP A 77 -1.41 2.56 6.96
N HIS A 78 -1.15 3.33 5.91
CA HIS A 78 0.11 4.06 5.81
C HIS A 78 -0.01 5.33 4.99
N VAL A 79 0.93 6.23 5.26
CA VAL A 79 1.18 7.41 4.44
C VAL A 79 2.41 7.12 3.58
N PHE A 80 2.26 7.23 2.26
CA PHE A 80 3.37 7.18 1.30
C PHE A 80 3.64 8.58 0.76
N VAL A 81 4.92 8.97 0.67
CA VAL A 81 5.36 10.24 0.07
C VAL A 81 6.47 9.97 -0.93
N GLY A 82 6.25 10.34 -2.19
CA GLY A 82 7.20 10.15 -3.28
C GLY A 82 6.81 11.00 -4.49
N GLY A 83 7.79 11.43 -5.30
CA GLY A 83 7.52 12.26 -6.48
C GLY A 83 6.78 13.59 -6.18
N GLY A 84 6.93 14.12 -4.96
CA GLY A 84 6.22 15.33 -4.51
C GLY A 84 4.76 15.13 -4.12
N ILE A 85 4.24 13.90 -4.14
CA ILE A 85 2.83 13.59 -3.88
C ILE A 85 2.72 12.75 -2.59
N LYS A 86 1.69 13.05 -1.79
CA LYS A 86 1.34 12.31 -0.57
C LYS A 86 0.11 11.45 -0.81
N TRP A 87 0.23 10.17 -0.52
CA TRP A 87 -0.84 9.18 -0.58
C TRP A 87 -1.22 8.74 0.84
N ASN A 88 -2.51 8.66 1.12
CA ASN A 88 -3.03 7.93 2.28
C ASN A 88 -3.63 6.64 1.75
N VAL A 89 -3.06 5.51 2.17
CA VAL A 89 -3.49 4.18 1.75
C VAL A 89 -4.08 3.48 2.95
N TYR A 90 -5.35 3.07 2.82
CA TYR A 90 -6.04 2.36 3.88
C TYR A 90 -5.98 0.86 3.59
N VAL A 91 -5.48 0.09 4.53
CA VAL A 91 -5.19 -1.32 4.34
C VAL A 91 -5.84 -2.14 5.44
N ARG A 92 -6.57 -3.18 5.03
CA ARG A 92 -7.23 -4.07 5.97
C ARG A 92 -7.01 -5.53 5.62
N VAL A 93 -6.58 -6.31 6.60
CA VAL A 93 -6.52 -7.77 6.55
C VAL A 93 -7.71 -8.32 7.33
N VAL A 94 -8.49 -9.19 6.69
CA VAL A 94 -9.66 -9.83 7.30
C VAL A 94 -9.59 -11.34 7.14
N PRO A 95 -10.13 -12.13 8.10
CA PRO A 95 -10.20 -13.57 7.96
C PRO A 95 -11.10 -13.94 6.77
N ASN A 96 -10.69 -14.96 6.02
CA ASN A 96 -11.45 -15.52 4.92
C ASN A 96 -11.32 -17.05 4.94
N GLN A 97 -12.23 -17.70 5.68
CA GLN A 97 -12.18 -19.14 5.95
C GLN A 97 -10.80 -19.54 6.51
N ASN A 98 -10.13 -20.50 5.88
CA ASN A 98 -8.80 -20.99 6.28
C ASN A 98 -7.65 -20.03 5.91
N GLY A 99 -7.96 -18.90 5.28
CA GLY A 99 -7.00 -17.90 4.86
C GLY A 99 -7.40 -16.49 5.25
N SER A 100 -6.98 -15.53 4.44
CA SER A 100 -7.27 -14.12 4.67
C SER A 100 -7.36 -13.35 3.35
N THR A 101 -8.04 -12.21 3.42
CA THR A 101 -8.09 -11.23 2.33
C THR A 101 -7.54 -9.91 2.83
N THR A 102 -6.58 -9.36 2.10
CA THR A 102 -6.06 -8.00 2.28
C THR A 102 -6.70 -7.08 1.25
N THR A 103 -7.15 -5.92 1.66
CA THR A 103 -7.62 -4.86 0.76
C THR A 103 -6.76 -3.62 0.92
N TRP A 104 -6.43 -2.98 -0.20
CA TRP A 104 -5.81 -1.65 -0.24
C TRP A 104 -6.80 -0.70 -0.88
N THR A 105 -7.23 0.30 -0.14
CA THR A 105 -8.11 1.37 -0.60
C THR A 105 -7.30 2.61 -0.86
N PHE A 106 -7.07 2.89 -2.15
CA PHE A 106 -6.39 4.09 -2.61
C PHE A 106 -7.41 5.18 -2.86
N ILE A 107 -7.23 6.32 -2.21
CA ILE A 107 -7.98 7.54 -2.51
C ILE A 107 -7.07 8.44 -3.32
N ARG A 108 -7.56 8.93 -4.46
CA ARG A 108 -6.80 9.82 -5.34
C ARG A 108 -6.21 11.00 -4.56
N PRO A 109 -4.87 11.18 -4.54
CA PRO A 109 -4.23 12.34 -3.94
C PRO A 109 -4.65 13.65 -4.57
N ASP A 110 -4.37 14.74 -3.85
CA ASP A 110 -4.38 16.06 -4.45
C ASP A 110 -3.20 16.20 -5.42
N GLY A 111 -3.39 16.92 -6.52
CA GLY A 111 -2.37 17.09 -7.54
C GLY A 111 -2.32 16.00 -8.62
N LEU A 112 -3.18 14.97 -8.55
CA LEU A 112 -3.35 14.00 -9.64
C LEU A 112 -4.69 14.17 -10.38
N SER A 113 -4.64 14.03 -11.69
CA SER A 113 -5.84 13.73 -12.50
C SER A 113 -6.35 12.32 -12.18
N ASP A 114 -7.56 12.00 -12.61
CA ASP A 114 -8.12 10.67 -12.40
C ASP A 114 -7.40 9.63 -13.27
N GLU A 115 -6.95 10.04 -14.46
CA GLU A 115 -6.20 9.23 -15.41
C GLU A 115 -4.78 8.94 -14.91
N ASP A 116 -4.08 9.94 -14.36
CA ASP A 116 -2.74 9.74 -13.79
C ASP A 116 -2.79 8.83 -12.57
N PHE A 117 -3.82 8.99 -11.73
CA PHE A 117 -4.05 8.14 -10.56
C PHE A 117 -4.28 6.67 -10.93
N GLU A 118 -5.14 6.41 -11.92
CA GLU A 118 -5.34 5.07 -12.46
C GLU A 118 -4.05 4.50 -13.05
N SER A 119 -3.32 5.32 -13.82
CA SER A 119 -2.09 4.91 -14.47
C SER A 119 -1.02 4.50 -13.46
N GLN A 120 -0.85 5.26 -12.37
CA GLN A 120 0.12 4.93 -11.32
C GLN A 120 -0.20 3.63 -10.57
N LEU A 121 -1.47 3.21 -10.51
CA LEU A 121 -1.88 1.98 -9.84
C LEU A 121 -1.89 0.73 -10.74
N LYS A 122 -1.56 0.86 -12.03
CA LYS A 122 -1.46 -0.29 -12.96
C LYS A 122 -0.38 -1.29 -12.56
N GLY A 123 0.73 -0.81 -11.98
CA GLY A 123 1.84 -1.66 -11.53
C GLY A 123 1.52 -2.48 -10.28
N TYR A 124 0.54 -2.04 -9.48
CA TYR A 124 0.28 -2.59 -8.15
C TYR A 124 -0.17 -4.06 -8.17
N ASP A 125 -0.84 -4.49 -9.25
CA ASP A 125 -1.24 -5.90 -9.40
C ASP A 125 -0.03 -6.83 -9.53
N SER A 126 1.10 -6.34 -10.07
CA SER A 126 2.35 -7.11 -10.12
C SER A 126 2.99 -7.25 -8.74
N GLU A 127 2.90 -6.21 -7.90
CA GLU A 127 3.36 -6.27 -6.51
C GLU A 127 2.55 -7.29 -5.71
N ILE A 128 1.22 -7.24 -5.84
CA ILE A 128 0.29 -8.22 -5.24
C ILE A 128 0.63 -9.64 -5.67
N ALA A 129 0.93 -9.88 -6.95
CA ALA A 129 1.33 -11.19 -7.44
C ALA A 129 2.63 -11.69 -6.77
N GLY A 130 3.60 -10.79 -6.56
CA GLY A 130 4.84 -11.08 -5.83
C GLY A 130 4.59 -11.51 -4.39
N TRP A 131 3.80 -10.73 -3.64
CA TRP A 131 3.45 -11.06 -2.25
C TRP A 131 2.62 -12.34 -2.14
N THR A 132 1.63 -12.51 -3.02
CA THR A 132 0.77 -13.71 -3.08
C THR A 132 1.60 -14.97 -3.25
N ARG A 133 2.62 -14.92 -4.12
CA ARG A 133 3.52 -16.05 -4.36
C ARG A 133 4.28 -16.43 -3.10
N VAL A 134 4.89 -15.47 -2.41
CA VAL A 134 5.71 -15.73 -1.21
C VAL A 134 4.83 -16.21 -0.05
N LEU A 135 3.70 -15.55 0.21
CA LEU A 135 2.81 -15.89 1.31
C LEU A 135 2.19 -17.29 1.16
N ASN A 136 1.95 -17.77 -0.06
CA ASN A 136 1.43 -19.13 -0.25
C ASN A 136 2.51 -20.23 -0.21
N GLN A 137 3.80 -19.87 -0.32
CA GLN A 137 4.92 -20.83 -0.39
C GLN A 137 5.52 -21.22 0.96
N GLY A 138 5.41 -20.37 1.98
CA GLY A 138 5.96 -20.61 3.33
C GLY A 138 4.86 -21.00 4.28
#